data_AF-A0A7R9R0W0-F1
#
_entry.id   AF-A0A7R9R0W0-F1
#
_cell.length_a   1.000
_cell.length_b   1.000
_cell.length_c   1.000
_cell.angle_alpha   90.00
_cell.angle_beta   90.00
_cell.angle_gamma   90.00
#
_symmetry.space_group_name_H-M   'P 1'
#
loop_
_entity.id
_entity.type
_entity.pdbx_description
1 polymer ?
#
loop_
_entity_poly.entity_id
_entity_poly.type
_entity_poly.pdbx_seq_one_letter_code
_entity_poly.pdbx_strand_id
1 'polypeptide(L)'
;MVTENDGIVVCDFEYSCNGNRGYDFGTKFAEWGRELSDMMKLFDFPDDLVFKPFINEYIKESTKLLGKAFSSDKRNTFDHILKEGKIFTLVSNMFMVLLSLKNNDSFVKDVPFDKKEQMPYSDLMYKNYYYLKDRFIADK
;
A
#
# COMPACT_ATOMS: atom_id res chain seq x y z
N MET A 1 -2.23 22.22 -12.25
CA MET A 1 -3.46 22.19 -11.43
C MET A 1 -4.30 21.07 -12.02
N VAL A 2 -4.63 20.04 -11.25
CA VAL A 2 -5.41 18.90 -11.75
C VAL A 2 -6.89 19.29 -11.76
N THR A 3 -7.60 19.02 -12.85
CA THR A 3 -9.04 19.32 -13.02
C THR A 3 -9.87 18.03 -13.09
N GLU A 4 -11.19 18.15 -12.96
CA GLU A 4 -12.12 17.00 -13.08
C GLU A 4 -12.12 16.36 -14.47
N ASN A 5 -11.60 17.04 -15.48
CA ASN A 5 -11.49 16.53 -16.84
C ASN A 5 -10.14 15.83 -17.11
N ASP A 6 -9.23 15.84 -16.14
CA ASP A 6 -7.92 15.22 -16.31
C ASP A 6 -8.04 13.71 -16.10
N GLY A 7 -7.48 12.94 -17.03
CA GLY A 7 -7.38 11.49 -16.90
C GLY A 7 -6.24 11.08 -15.97
N ILE A 8 -6.48 10.07 -15.14
CA ILE A 8 -5.41 9.42 -14.37
C ILE A 8 -4.92 8.21 -15.19
N VAL A 9 -3.62 8.15 -15.44
CA VAL A 9 -2.96 7.01 -16.06
C VAL A 9 -2.08 6.33 -15.01
N VAL A 10 -2.32 5.04 -14.79
CA VAL A 10 -1.42 4.20 -13.99
C VAL A 10 -0.31 3.68 -14.92
N CYS A 11 0.94 3.76 -14.49
CA CYS A 11 2.13 3.33 -15.23
C CYS A 11 3.04 2.49 -14.34
N ASP A 12 4.20 2.07 -14.85
CA ASP A 12 5.23 1.29 -14.14
C ASP A 12 4.70 -0.03 -13.55
N PHE A 13 4.31 -0.92 -14.47
CA PHE A 13 3.70 -2.23 -14.17
C PHE A 13 4.74 -3.35 -13.93
N GLU A 14 6.00 -3.04 -13.64
CA GLU A 14 7.10 -4.02 -13.43
C GLU A 14 6.79 -5.02 -12.32
N TYR A 15 6.02 -4.61 -11.31
CA TYR A 15 5.61 -5.45 -10.18
C TYR A 15 4.16 -5.95 -10.29
N SER A 16 3.48 -5.73 -11.41
CA SER A 16 2.11 -6.17 -11.60
C SER A 16 2.02 -7.69 -11.72
N CYS A 17 1.06 -8.29 -11.01
CA CYS A 17 0.77 -9.71 -11.10
C CYS A 17 -0.66 -10.02 -10.67
N ASN A 18 -1.14 -11.23 -10.96
CA ASN A 18 -2.39 -11.71 -10.38
C ASN A 18 -2.18 -12.01 -8.89
N GLY A 19 -3.06 -11.48 -8.04
CA GLY A 19 -2.93 -11.66 -6.59
C GLY A 19 -4.18 -11.30 -5.82
N ASN A 20 -4.06 -11.30 -4.48
CA ASN A 20 -5.11 -10.78 -3.61
C ASN A 20 -5.17 -9.26 -3.77
N ARG A 21 -6.34 -8.69 -4.10
CA ARG A 21 -6.56 -7.23 -4.21
C ARG A 21 -6.08 -6.44 -2.99
N GLY A 22 -6.06 -7.08 -1.82
CA GLY A 22 -5.59 -6.49 -0.58
C GLY A 22 -4.14 -5.99 -0.70
N TYR A 23 -3.29 -6.59 -1.55
CA TYR A 23 -1.94 -6.09 -1.82
C TYR A 23 -1.94 -4.67 -2.40
N ASP A 24 -2.80 -4.39 -3.38
CA ASP A 24 -2.90 -3.07 -3.99
C ASP A 24 -3.41 -2.04 -2.97
N PHE A 25 -4.44 -2.41 -2.19
CA PHE A 25 -4.93 -1.56 -1.10
C PHE A 25 -3.88 -1.33 -0.02
N GLY A 26 -3.20 -2.37 0.44
CA GLY A 26 -2.20 -2.28 1.50
C GLY A 26 -1.00 -1.44 1.10
N THR A 27 -0.53 -1.59 -0.14
CA THR A 27 0.54 -0.75 -0.69
C THR A 27 0.05 0.69 -0.84
N LYS A 28 -1.16 0.91 -1.37
CA LYS A 28 -1.70 2.27 -1.48
C LYS A 28 -1.92 2.94 -0.12
N PHE A 29 -2.31 2.18 0.91
CA PHE A 29 -2.50 2.69 2.26
C PHE A 29 -1.17 3.02 2.94
N ALA A 30 -0.13 2.20 2.74
CA ALA A 30 1.23 2.48 3.23
C ALA A 30 1.85 3.78 2.69
N GLU A 31 1.37 4.24 1.53
CA GLU A 31 1.81 5.45 0.83
C GLU A 31 0.82 6.62 0.99
N TRP A 32 -0.26 6.44 1.78
CA TRP A 32 -1.34 7.41 1.82
C TRP A 32 -0.91 8.70 2.53
N GLY A 33 -0.96 9.82 1.81
CA GLY A 33 -0.62 11.14 2.35
C GLY A 33 0.87 11.31 2.68
N ARG A 34 1.75 10.46 2.15
CA ARG A 34 3.19 10.56 2.32
C ARG A 34 3.84 11.22 1.13
N GLU A 35 4.77 12.13 1.40
CA GLU A 35 5.70 12.64 0.40
C GLU A 35 6.97 11.78 0.38
N LEU A 36 7.76 11.88 -0.69
CA LEU A 36 9.04 11.15 -0.79
C LEU A 36 9.98 11.43 0.40
N SER A 37 9.95 12.64 0.95
CA SER A 37 10.73 13.02 2.14
C SER A 37 10.27 12.32 3.43
N ASP A 38 9.06 11.76 3.46
CA ASP A 38 8.50 11.04 4.61
C ASP A 38 8.79 9.54 4.55
N MET A 39 9.41 9.06 3.47
CA MET A 39 9.72 7.64 3.28
C MET A 39 10.68 7.09 4.35
N MET A 40 11.50 7.99 4.95
CA MET A 40 12.43 7.69 6.04
C MET A 40 11.87 8.00 7.44
N LYS A 41 10.55 8.18 7.58
CA LYS A 41 9.87 8.41 8.87
C LYS A 41 8.96 7.25 9.23
N LEU A 42 8.68 7.09 10.53
CA LEU A 42 7.65 6.17 10.99
C LEU A 42 6.30 6.58 10.37
N PHE A 43 5.59 5.61 9.83
CA PHE A 43 4.32 5.87 9.17
C PHE A 43 3.21 5.93 10.20
N ASP A 44 2.56 7.10 10.28
CA ASP A 44 1.31 7.26 11.02
C ASP A 44 0.14 6.92 10.10
N PHE A 45 -0.45 5.75 10.32
CA PHE A 45 -1.59 5.29 9.52
C PHE A 45 -2.79 6.24 9.72
N PRO A 46 -3.43 6.75 8.66
CA PRO A 46 -4.61 7.60 8.80
C PRO A 46 -5.78 6.87 9.49
N ASP A 47 -6.74 7.63 10.00
CA ASP A 47 -8.00 7.05 10.49
C ASP A 47 -8.75 6.31 9.38
N ASP A 48 -9.43 5.23 9.75
CA ASP A 48 -10.14 4.34 8.82
C ASP A 48 -11.12 5.07 7.89
N LEU A 49 -11.76 6.12 8.39
CA LEU A 49 -12.73 6.92 7.65
C LEU A 49 -12.10 7.69 6.48
N VAL A 50 -10.79 7.95 6.51
CA VAL A 50 -10.06 8.58 5.40
C VAL A 50 -10.12 7.73 4.14
N PHE A 51 -10.15 6.40 4.28
CA PHE A 51 -10.18 5.46 3.15
C PHE A 51 -11.58 5.22 2.61
N LYS A 52 -12.62 5.65 3.32
CA LYS A 52 -14.02 5.34 2.97
C LYS A 52 -14.44 5.84 1.58
N PRO A 53 -14.13 7.08 1.17
CA PRO A 53 -14.46 7.54 -0.17
C PRO A 53 -13.77 6.70 -1.26
N PHE A 54 -12.49 6.37 -1.07
CA PHE A 54 -11.71 5.59 -2.03
C PHE A 54 -12.24 4.16 -2.19
N ILE A 55 -12.47 3.46 -1.07
CA ILE A 55 -13.00 2.08 -1.11
C ILE A 55 -14.42 2.06 -1.68
N ASN A 56 -15.27 3.03 -1.34
CA ASN A 56 -16.62 3.09 -1.88
C ASN A 56 -16.63 3.31 -3.40
N GLU A 57 -15.75 4.17 -3.91
CA GLU A 57 -15.60 4.40 -5.35
C GLU A 57 -15.08 3.12 -6.04
N TYR A 58 -14.11 2.42 -5.45
CA TYR A 58 -13.66 1.12 -5.96
C TYR A 58 -14.81 0.10 -6.03
N ILE A 59 -15.63 -0.03 -4.98
CA ILE A 59 -16.79 -0.96 -4.96
C ILE A 59 -17.79 -0.58 -6.06
N LYS A 60 -18.09 0.72 -6.20
CA LYS A 60 -19.01 1.25 -7.21
C LYS A 60 -18.52 0.95 -8.62
N GLU A 61 -17.28 1.30 -8.95
CA GLU A 61 -16.73 1.08 -10.29
C GLU A 61 -16.51 -0.40 -10.59
N SER A 62 -16.06 -1.20 -9.62
CA SER A 62 -15.96 -2.66 -9.76
C SER A 62 -17.33 -3.30 -10.00
N THR A 63 -18.38 -2.82 -9.33
CA THR A 63 -19.76 -3.28 -9.55
C THR A 63 -20.24 -2.95 -10.96
N LYS A 64 -19.91 -1.76 -11.49
CA LYS A 64 -20.25 -1.41 -12.87
C LYS A 64 -19.55 -2.31 -13.89
N LEU A 65 -18.27 -2.62 -13.66
CA LEU A 65 -17.45 -3.42 -14.58
C LEU A 65 -17.78 -4.92 -14.54
N LEU A 66 -18.00 -5.47 -13.34
CA LEU A 66 -18.12 -6.92 -13.11
C LEU A 66 -19.55 -7.37 -12.80
N GLY A 67 -20.46 -6.43 -12.57
CA GLY A 67 -21.87 -6.69 -12.29
C GLY A 67 -22.10 -7.60 -11.08
N LYS A 68 -23.01 -8.56 -11.25
CA LYS A 68 -23.48 -9.45 -10.16
C LYS A 68 -22.38 -10.33 -9.57
N ALA A 69 -21.36 -10.69 -10.35
CA ALA A 69 -20.25 -11.51 -9.87
C ALA A 69 -19.49 -10.82 -8.73
N PHE A 70 -19.32 -9.50 -8.83
CA PHE A 70 -18.74 -8.70 -7.76
C PHE A 70 -19.79 -8.36 -6.69
N SER A 71 -20.95 -7.81 -7.06
CA SER A 71 -21.89 -7.26 -6.07
C SER A 71 -22.53 -8.31 -5.14
N SER A 72 -22.51 -9.60 -5.51
CA SER A 72 -23.05 -10.68 -4.68
C SER A 72 -22.07 -11.24 -3.65
N ASP A 73 -20.77 -10.92 -3.76
CA ASP A 73 -19.77 -11.33 -2.79
C ASP A 73 -19.88 -10.46 -1.52
N LYS A 74 -20.21 -11.09 -0.38
CA LYS A 74 -20.37 -10.42 0.91
C LYS A 74 -19.08 -9.78 1.44
N ARG A 75 -17.93 -10.09 0.84
CA ARG A 75 -16.63 -9.47 1.13
C ARG A 75 -16.43 -8.11 0.44
N ASN A 76 -17.34 -7.71 -0.44
CA ASN A 76 -17.25 -6.43 -1.15
C ASN A 76 -17.94 -5.31 -0.36
N THR A 77 -17.51 -5.16 0.89
CA THR A 77 -17.94 -4.12 1.81
C THR A 77 -16.74 -3.27 2.23
N PHE A 78 -17.02 -2.05 2.70
CA PHE A 78 -15.99 -1.14 3.21
C PHE A 78 -15.13 -1.82 4.30
N ASP A 79 -15.78 -2.36 5.34
CA ASP A 79 -15.07 -2.94 6.50
C ASP A 79 -14.16 -4.12 6.11
N HIS A 80 -14.62 -4.96 5.18
CA HIS A 80 -13.85 -6.13 4.76
C HIS A 80 -12.64 -5.72 3.91
N ILE A 81 -12.82 -4.81 2.95
CA ILE A 81 -11.73 -4.32 2.10
C ILE A 81 -10.72 -3.52 2.93
N LEU A 82 -11.18 -2.69 3.86
CA LEU A 82 -10.31 -1.96 4.78
C LEU A 82 -9.46 -2.94 5.61
N LYS A 83 -10.09 -4.00 6.14
CA LYS A 83 -9.37 -5.05 6.88
C LYS A 83 -8.34 -5.77 6.01
N GLU A 84 -8.68 -6.11 4.77
CA GLU A 84 -7.72 -6.65 3.80
C GLU A 84 -6.54 -5.68 3.64
N GLY A 85 -6.82 -4.41 3.33
CA GLY A 85 -5.79 -3.38 3.15
C GLY A 85 -4.88 -3.22 4.37
N LYS A 86 -5.43 -3.19 5.60
CA LYS A 86 -4.64 -3.15 6.85
C LYS A 86 -3.70 -4.36 6.98
N ILE A 87 -4.22 -5.58 6.75
CA ILE A 87 -3.39 -6.79 6.79
C ILE A 87 -2.27 -6.72 5.76
N PHE A 88 -2.59 -6.35 4.52
CA PHE A 88 -1.61 -6.28 3.46
C PHE A 88 -0.67 -5.07 3.55
N THR A 89 -1.01 -4.04 4.33
CA THR A 89 -0.06 -2.98 4.71
C THR A 89 1.09 -3.57 5.53
N LEU A 90 0.80 -4.50 6.44
CA LEU A 90 1.83 -5.22 7.20
C LEU A 90 2.68 -6.11 6.27
N VAL A 91 2.03 -6.81 5.33
CA VAL A 91 2.74 -7.63 4.34
C VAL A 91 3.64 -6.77 3.45
N SER A 92 3.17 -5.59 3.02
CA SER A 92 3.94 -4.66 2.20
C SER A 92 5.21 -4.18 2.93
N ASN A 93 5.11 -3.84 4.22
CA ASN A 93 6.30 -3.51 5.03
C ASN A 93 7.33 -4.65 5.05
N MET A 94 6.89 -5.91 5.24
CA MET A 94 7.80 -7.06 5.21
C MET A 94 8.37 -7.32 3.82
N PHE A 95 7.58 -7.12 2.77
CA PHE A 95 8.07 -7.18 1.39
C PHE A 95 9.18 -6.16 1.16
N MET A 96 9.01 -4.91 1.62
CA MET A 96 10.04 -3.87 1.47
C MET A 96 11.31 -4.17 2.27
N VAL A 97 11.20 -4.78 3.46
CA VAL A 97 12.36 -5.29 4.20
C VAL A 97 13.12 -6.33 3.36
N LEU A 98 12.42 -7.33 2.85
CA LEU A 98 13.04 -8.41 2.06
C LEU A 98 13.63 -7.89 0.75
N LEU A 99 12.92 -7.00 0.06
CA LEU A 99 13.38 -6.36 -1.16
C LEU A 99 14.67 -5.60 -0.90
N SER A 100 14.71 -4.77 0.14
CA SER A 100 15.89 -3.98 0.50
C SER A 100 17.11 -4.84 0.90
N LEU A 101 16.87 -5.95 1.60
CA LEU A 101 17.94 -6.88 1.99
C LEU A 101 18.51 -7.69 0.81
N LYS A 102 17.67 -7.96 -0.20
CA LYS A 102 18.01 -8.74 -1.39
C LYS A 102 18.51 -7.89 -2.54
N ASN A 103 18.09 -6.64 -2.63
CA ASN A 103 18.52 -5.73 -3.66
C ASN A 103 20.03 -5.48 -3.51
N ASN A 104 20.76 -5.60 -4.61
CA ASN A 104 22.17 -5.24 -4.70
C ASN A 104 22.42 -4.26 -5.86
N ASP A 105 21.35 -3.80 -6.50
CA ASP A 105 21.42 -2.90 -7.64
C ASP A 105 21.20 -1.47 -7.16
N SER A 106 22.00 -0.56 -7.72
CA SER A 106 21.74 0.86 -7.56
C SER A 106 20.65 1.30 -8.53
N PHE A 107 19.66 2.03 -8.02
CA PHE A 107 18.65 2.69 -8.86
C PHE A 107 19.26 3.83 -9.71
N VAL A 108 20.46 4.30 -9.37
CA VAL A 108 21.22 5.29 -10.13
C VAL A 108 22.47 4.62 -10.69
N LYS A 109 22.52 4.47 -12.00
CA LYS A 109 23.56 3.73 -12.74
C LYS A 109 25.00 4.08 -12.33
N ASP A 110 25.24 5.33 -11.94
CA ASP A 110 26.57 5.86 -11.63
C ASP A 110 26.86 6.00 -10.12
N VAL A 111 25.90 5.66 -9.25
CA VAL A 111 26.10 5.65 -7.79
C VAL A 111 26.33 4.20 -7.36
N PRO A 112 27.51 3.85 -6.80
CA PRO A 112 27.75 2.53 -6.27
C PRO A 112 26.72 2.16 -5.22
N PHE A 113 26.18 0.94 -5.27
CA PHE A 113 25.27 0.46 -4.25
C PHE A 113 26.03 0.23 -2.93
N ASP A 114 25.65 0.93 -1.86
CA ASP A 114 26.10 0.64 -0.50
C ASP A 114 24.98 -0.02 0.32
N LYS A 115 25.19 -1.30 0.64
CA LYS A 115 24.26 -2.08 1.45
C LYS A 115 24.06 -1.52 2.86
N LYS A 116 25.08 -0.89 3.45
CA LYS A 116 25.00 -0.30 4.79
C LYS A 116 24.08 0.92 4.80
N GLU A 117 24.07 1.69 3.72
CA GLU A 117 23.18 2.86 3.58
C GLU A 117 21.70 2.47 3.39
N GLN A 118 21.42 1.24 2.95
CA GLN A 118 20.06 0.67 2.82
C GLN A 118 19.50 0.10 4.13
N MET A 119 20.36 -0.30 5.08
CA MET A 119 19.93 -0.91 6.34
C MET A 119 18.97 -0.04 7.16
N PRO A 120 19.16 1.30 7.28
CA PRO A 120 18.21 2.15 7.98
C PRO A 120 16.79 2.11 7.42
N TYR A 121 16.62 1.97 6.10
CA TYR A 121 15.30 1.85 5.49
C TYR A 121 14.64 0.52 5.84
N SER A 122 15.40 -0.58 5.81
CA SER A 122 14.90 -1.90 6.21
C SER A 122 14.51 -1.92 7.70
N ASP A 123 15.34 -1.35 8.57
CA ASP A 123 15.04 -1.22 9.99
C ASP A 123 13.79 -0.38 10.24
N LEU A 124 13.59 0.69 9.46
CA LEU A 124 12.40 1.52 9.54
C LEU A 124 11.14 0.75 9.12
N MET A 125 11.16 0.05 7.98
CA MET A 125 10.03 -0.75 7.52
C MET A 125 9.68 -1.87 8.52
N TYR A 126 10.70 -2.47 9.14
CA TYR A 126 10.49 -3.44 10.21
C TYR A 126 9.85 -2.81 11.45
N LYS A 127 10.27 -1.61 11.86
CA LYS A 127 9.64 -0.86 12.96
C LYS A 127 8.19 -0.49 12.64
N ASN A 128 7.92 -0.02 11.41
CA ASN A 128 6.56 0.27 10.93
C ASN A 128 5.66 -0.97 11.04
N TYR A 129 6.14 -2.15 10.65
CA TYR A 129 5.37 -3.38 10.79
C TYR A 129 4.94 -3.64 12.23
N TYR A 130 5.83 -3.55 13.22
CA TYR A 130 5.45 -3.81 14.62
C TYR A 130 4.50 -2.73 15.13
N TYR A 131 4.80 -1.46 14.87
CA TYR A 131 3.95 -0.35 15.27
C TYR A 131 2.52 -0.49 14.75
N LEU A 132 2.37 -0.73 13.44
CA LEU A 132 1.05 -0.88 12.80
C LEU A 132 0.36 -2.17 13.24
N LYS A 133 1.09 -3.27 13.40
CA LYS A 133 0.52 -4.53 13.88
C LYS A 133 -0.09 -4.35 15.26
N ASP A 134 0.62 -3.69 16.17
CA ASP A 134 0.13 -3.46 17.53
C ASP A 134 -1.08 -2.52 17.52
N ARG A 135 -1.05 -1.45 16.71
CA ARG A 135 -2.20 -0.55 16.49
C ARG A 135 -3.43 -1.31 15.96
N PHE A 136 -3.30 -2.06 14.87
CA PHE A 136 -4.43 -2.78 14.25
C PHE A 136 -4.99 -3.91 15.12
N ILE A 137 -4.20 -4.46 16.05
CA ILE A 137 -4.68 -5.41 17.06
C ILE A 137 -5.51 -4.69 18.13
N ALA A 138 -5.11 -3.47 18.51
CA ALA A 138 -5.81 -2.65 19.50
C ALA A 138 -7.13 -2.05 18.97
N ASP A 139 -7.22 -1.83 17.65
CA ASP A 139 -8.44 -1.36 16.94
C ASP A 139 -9.62 -2.38 16.93
N LYS A 140 -9.54 -3.47 17.71
CA LYS A 140 -10.54 -4.55 17.75
C LYS A 140 -11.74 -4.24 18.63
#